data_AF-A0A1F6V933-F1
#
_entry.id   AF-A0A1F6V933-F1
#
_cell.length_a   1.000
_cell.length_b   1.000
_cell.length_c   1.000
_cell.angle_alpha   90.00
_cell.angle_beta   90.00
_cell.angle_gamma   90.00
#
_symmetry.space_group_name_H-M   'P 1'
#
loop_
_entity.id
_entity.type
_entity.pdbx_description
1 polymer ?
#
loop_
_entity_poly.entity_id
_entity_poly.type
_entity_poly.pdbx_seq_one_letter_code
_entity_poly.pdbx_strand_id
1 'polypeptide(L)'
;MIIKDENKLRLRTTSKILVLGFIFILIGFFSPSLDVNAVEQYGTCNWVEAEQKRKEENYLQANCLAKGNTATWVGYYYPLAPLPGLGNREDGGIDTAQIDSTGKSIALGAYLNTMIKIIIGIAAILSVVMIVIGGIEYMTSELISSKEAGKETIKNALFGLLVALGAYALLNTINPDLLKSDLDVPGVTVTVDLEADVPQTYDPATRKYANGALFNAPWNDTVGGITPACTTETGTGCLPRSVTAKQPECSTIGQQNCTSTRGLNTSNLRTIQYGCGCNVLITGGTEWWLHGGRSGSTTHQSGSTTVDLRTTPELTRYLMGGTTAPVAGRRYPTPVGSALFEGNHWHIGP
;
A
#
# COMPACT_ATOMS: atom_id res chain seq x y z
N MET A 1 -7.75 -47.44 35.20
CA MET A 1 -8.08 -48.31 36.36
C MET A 1 -9.21 -49.23 35.91
N ILE A 2 -8.90 -50.51 35.68
CA ILE A 2 -9.86 -51.51 35.20
C ILE A 2 -10.49 -52.15 36.45
N ILE A 3 -11.78 -51.97 36.65
CA ILE A 3 -12.54 -52.75 37.64
C ILE A 3 -13.22 -53.88 36.87
N LYS A 4 -12.95 -55.11 37.32
CA LYS A 4 -13.52 -56.35 36.81
C LYS A 4 -14.93 -56.50 37.38
N ASP A 5 -15.92 -56.55 36.49
CA ASP A 5 -17.26 -57.03 36.82
C ASP A 5 -17.74 -57.91 35.66
N GLU A 6 -18.37 -59.02 35.99
CA GLU A 6 -18.56 -60.16 35.09
C GLU A 6 -19.58 -59.87 33.97
N ASN A 7 -19.25 -60.31 32.75
CA ASN A 7 -20.15 -60.43 31.59
C ASN A 7 -20.82 -59.17 31.01
N LYS A 8 -20.10 -58.04 30.91
CA LYS A 8 -20.48 -57.00 29.94
C LYS A 8 -19.29 -56.13 29.50
N LEU A 9 -18.76 -56.40 28.31
CA LEU A 9 -17.89 -55.45 27.61
C LEU A 9 -18.73 -54.22 27.23
N ARG A 10 -18.75 -53.21 28.11
CA ARG A 10 -19.24 -51.87 27.79
C ARG A 10 -18.06 -51.00 27.36
N LEU A 11 -17.81 -50.94 26.06
CA LEU A 11 -17.07 -49.82 25.46
C LEU A 11 -17.97 -48.59 25.47
N ARG A 12 -17.79 -47.74 26.48
CA ARG A 12 -18.48 -46.44 26.57
C ARG A 12 -17.47 -45.30 26.60
N THR A 13 -16.65 -45.18 25.56
CA THR A 13 -15.75 -44.03 25.35
C THR A 13 -15.21 -44.04 23.92
N THR A 14 -15.93 -43.48 22.93
CA THR A 14 -15.32 -43.34 21.58
C THR A 14 -15.70 -42.11 20.77
N SER A 15 -16.71 -41.30 21.13
CA SER A 15 -17.05 -40.16 20.25
C SER A 15 -16.24 -38.88 20.56
N LYS A 16 -16.09 -38.50 21.83
CA LYS A 16 -15.44 -37.21 22.17
C LYS A 16 -13.92 -37.19 21.96
N ILE A 17 -13.23 -38.29 22.25
CA ILE A 17 -11.76 -38.37 22.11
C ILE A 17 -11.34 -38.45 20.64
N LEU A 18 -12.13 -39.09 19.79
CA LEU A 18 -11.85 -39.19 18.35
C LEU A 18 -12.09 -37.84 17.64
N VAL A 19 -13.13 -37.11 18.04
CA VAL A 19 -13.39 -35.74 17.57
C VAL A 19 -12.30 -34.76 18.05
N LEU A 20 -11.88 -34.85 19.31
CA LEU A 20 -10.74 -34.06 19.82
C LEU A 20 -9.43 -34.40 19.12
N GLY A 21 -9.16 -35.68 18.83
CA GLY A 21 -7.99 -36.11 18.07
C GLY A 21 -7.97 -35.56 16.64
N PHE A 22 -9.11 -35.55 15.95
CA PHE A 22 -9.23 -34.93 14.62
C PHE A 22 -9.07 -33.41 14.66
N ILE A 23 -9.59 -32.74 15.71
CA ILE A 23 -9.39 -31.30 15.93
C ILE A 23 -7.90 -30.99 16.17
N PHE A 24 -7.19 -31.81 16.95
CA PHE A 24 -5.75 -31.64 17.16
C PHE A 24 -4.92 -31.91 15.90
N ILE A 25 -5.32 -32.87 15.06
CA ILE A 25 -4.68 -33.12 13.74
C ILE A 25 -4.93 -31.93 12.80
N LEU A 26 -6.13 -31.34 12.81
CA LEU A 26 -6.45 -30.13 12.04
C LEU A 26 -5.68 -28.88 12.52
N ILE A 27 -5.50 -28.72 13.84
CA ILE A 27 -4.69 -27.64 14.43
C ILE A 27 -3.19 -27.85 14.13
N GLY A 28 -2.72 -29.09 14.15
CA GLY A 28 -1.33 -29.45 13.83
C GLY A 28 -0.98 -29.25 12.35
N PHE A 29 -1.94 -29.49 11.44
CA PHE A 29 -1.76 -29.23 10.00
C PHE A 29 -1.71 -27.74 9.64
N PHE A 30 -2.22 -26.87 10.54
CA PHE A 30 -2.28 -25.42 10.38
C PHE A 30 -1.35 -24.66 11.33
N SER A 31 -0.34 -25.32 11.91
CA SER A 31 0.70 -24.65 12.68
C SER A 31 1.94 -24.39 11.81
N PRO A 32 2.00 -23.32 10.99
CA PRO A 32 3.29 -22.87 10.53
C PRO A 32 4.03 -22.32 11.76
N SER A 33 5.24 -22.82 11.99
CA SER A 33 6.24 -22.12 12.78
C SER A 33 6.35 -20.71 12.22
N LEU A 34 5.86 -19.71 12.97
CA LEU A 34 5.95 -18.30 12.62
C LEU A 34 7.40 -17.84 12.77
N ASP A 35 8.21 -18.03 11.74
CA ASP A 35 9.43 -17.24 11.55
C ASP A 35 9.01 -15.91 10.90
N VAL A 36 8.66 -14.93 11.74
CA VAL A 36 8.40 -13.56 11.30
C VAL A 36 9.73 -12.88 11.01
N ASN A 37 10.32 -13.17 9.86
CA ASN A 37 11.29 -12.24 9.28
C ASN A 37 10.50 -11.22 8.46
N ALA A 38 10.61 -9.93 8.83
CA ALA A 38 10.28 -8.84 7.92
C ALA A 38 11.32 -8.86 6.80
N VAL A 39 11.10 -9.77 5.87
CA VAL A 39 11.92 -10.10 4.71
C VAL A 39 11.82 -8.89 3.77
N GLU A 40 12.95 -8.21 3.54
CA GLU A 40 13.11 -7.22 2.46
C GLU A 40 12.51 -7.81 1.17
N GLN A 41 11.90 -7.01 0.28
CA GLN A 41 11.25 -7.55 -0.92
C GLN A 41 12.25 -8.31 -1.79
N TYR A 42 12.33 -9.64 -1.63
CA TYR A 42 13.08 -10.51 -2.51
C TYR A 42 12.26 -10.69 -3.78
N GLY A 43 12.93 -10.49 -4.92
CA GLY A 43 12.37 -10.64 -6.24
C GLY A 43 13.42 -11.19 -7.19
N THR A 44 12.99 -11.63 -8.37
CA THR A 44 13.94 -11.84 -9.47
C THR A 44 14.11 -10.54 -10.21
N CYS A 45 15.35 -10.26 -10.57
CA CYS A 45 15.67 -9.15 -11.43
C CYS A 45 16.12 -9.74 -12.77
N ASN A 46 15.46 -9.32 -13.85
CA ASN A 46 15.70 -9.80 -15.19
C ASN A 46 16.34 -8.67 -15.98
N TRP A 47 17.54 -8.86 -16.53
CA TRP A 47 18.19 -7.85 -17.36
C TRP A 47 18.90 -8.51 -18.55
N VAL A 48 19.02 -7.75 -19.64
CA VAL A 48 19.74 -8.18 -20.85
C VAL A 48 21.10 -7.48 -20.86
N GLU A 49 22.18 -8.25 -20.71
CA GLU A 49 23.55 -7.80 -20.99
C GLU A 49 23.89 -8.06 -22.47
N ALA A 50 24.87 -7.32 -23.01
CA ALA A 50 25.26 -7.34 -24.43
C ALA A 50 25.81 -8.68 -24.97
N GLU A 51 25.72 -9.76 -24.21
CA GLU A 51 25.97 -11.15 -24.65
C GLU A 51 24.94 -12.11 -24.06
N GLN A 52 23.65 -11.90 -24.38
CA GLN A 52 22.61 -12.93 -24.53
C GLN A 52 22.68 -14.19 -23.61
N LYS A 53 22.95 -14.02 -22.31
CA LYS A 53 22.86 -15.07 -21.30
C LYS A 53 22.02 -14.56 -20.13
N ARG A 54 20.81 -15.10 -19.99
CA ARG A 54 19.96 -14.90 -18.80
C ARG A 54 20.70 -15.44 -17.57
N LYS A 55 20.94 -14.58 -16.58
CA LYS A 55 21.34 -14.98 -15.23
C LYS A 55 20.19 -14.69 -14.28
N GLU A 56 19.80 -15.71 -13.52
CA GLU A 56 18.75 -15.64 -12.50
C GLU A 56 19.44 -15.68 -11.14
N GLU A 57 19.51 -14.55 -10.45
CA GLU A 57 20.11 -14.41 -9.12
C GLU A 57 19.12 -13.66 -8.21
N ASN A 58 19.07 -13.99 -6.93
CA ASN A 58 18.15 -13.37 -5.97
C ASN A 58 18.64 -11.95 -5.63
N TYR A 59 17.92 -10.91 -6.04
CA TYR A 59 18.28 -9.50 -5.79
C TYR A 59 17.27 -8.80 -4.86
N LEU A 60 17.78 -7.94 -3.98
CA LEU A 60 17.00 -6.88 -3.34
C LEU A 60 16.57 -5.85 -4.40
N GLN A 61 15.32 -5.38 -4.35
CA GLN A 61 14.75 -4.46 -5.35
C GLN A 61 15.65 -3.25 -5.66
N ALA A 62 16.27 -2.66 -4.63
CA ALA A 62 17.19 -1.52 -4.77
C ALA A 62 18.41 -1.83 -5.67
N ASN A 63 18.93 -3.05 -5.61
CA ASN A 63 20.09 -3.49 -6.40
C ASN A 63 19.70 -3.81 -7.86
N CYS A 64 18.44 -4.17 -8.11
CA CYS A 64 17.90 -4.36 -9.46
C CYS A 64 17.77 -3.03 -10.20
N LEU A 65 17.18 -2.03 -9.54
CA LEU A 65 16.96 -0.69 -10.12
C LEU A 65 18.29 0.02 -10.42
N ALA A 66 19.36 -0.31 -9.70
CA ALA A 66 20.71 0.18 -9.97
C ALA A 66 21.34 -0.35 -11.28
N LYS A 67 20.74 -1.37 -11.94
CA LYS A 67 21.21 -1.92 -13.22
C LYS A 67 20.73 -1.12 -14.45
N GLY A 68 19.99 -0.03 -14.24
CA GLY A 68 19.52 0.86 -15.31
C GLY A 68 18.28 0.36 -16.06
N ASN A 69 17.92 1.04 -17.15
CA ASN A 69 16.61 0.92 -17.81
C ASN A 69 16.33 -0.44 -18.50
N THR A 70 17.29 -1.36 -18.53
CA THR A 70 17.13 -2.71 -19.11
C THR A 70 16.78 -3.79 -18.09
N ALA A 71 16.72 -3.43 -16.79
CA ALA A 71 16.37 -4.34 -15.72
C ALA A 71 14.88 -4.29 -15.38
N THR A 72 14.20 -5.42 -15.44
CA THR A 72 12.82 -5.60 -14.97
C THR A 72 12.83 -6.35 -13.64
N TRP A 73 12.20 -5.77 -12.62
CA TRP A 73 12.06 -6.40 -11.31
C TRP A 73 10.72 -7.12 -11.20
N VAL A 74 10.74 -8.36 -10.74
CA VAL A 74 9.58 -9.21 -10.47
C VAL A 74 9.56 -9.51 -8.98
N GLY A 75 8.57 -8.98 -8.27
CA GLY A 75 8.40 -9.22 -6.84
C GLY A 75 7.70 -10.54 -6.53
N TYR A 76 7.98 -11.09 -5.35
CA TYR A 76 7.25 -12.23 -4.81
C TYR A 76 6.44 -11.83 -3.59
N TYR A 77 5.23 -12.37 -3.48
CA TYR A 77 4.42 -12.29 -2.26
C TYR A 77 4.41 -13.66 -1.59
N TYR A 78 4.93 -13.70 -0.36
CA TYR A 78 4.82 -14.86 0.51
C TYR A 78 3.66 -14.62 1.48
N PRO A 79 2.59 -15.43 1.42
CA PRO A 79 1.52 -15.33 2.40
C PRO A 79 2.06 -15.64 3.81
N LEU A 80 1.64 -14.88 4.81
CA LEU A 80 2.00 -15.11 6.22
C LEU A 80 1.57 -16.50 6.73
N ALA A 81 0.58 -17.11 6.08
CA ALA A 81 0.17 -18.47 6.28
C ALA A 81 0.19 -19.21 4.92
N PRO A 82 1.18 -20.09 4.66
CA PRO A 82 1.21 -20.84 3.40
C PRO A 82 0.01 -21.81 3.34
N LEU A 83 -0.74 -21.75 2.24
CA LEU A 83 -1.87 -22.66 2.00
C LEU A 83 -1.44 -23.78 1.03
N PRO A 84 -1.83 -25.05 1.27
CA PRO A 84 -1.55 -26.14 0.35
C PRO A 84 -2.15 -25.89 -1.04
N GLY A 85 -1.35 -26.05 -2.09
CA GLY A 85 -1.80 -25.81 -3.47
C GLY A 85 -1.93 -24.33 -3.84
N LEU A 86 -1.47 -23.42 -2.98
CA LEU A 86 -1.32 -22.00 -3.27
C LEU A 86 0.16 -21.68 -3.50
N GLY A 87 0.47 -21.08 -4.64
CA GLY A 87 1.84 -20.78 -5.07
C GLY A 87 2.11 -21.37 -6.45
N ASN A 88 2.65 -20.54 -7.35
CA ASN A 88 3.10 -20.96 -8.68
C ASN A 88 4.62 -21.17 -8.73
N ARG A 89 5.26 -21.22 -7.55
CA ARG A 89 6.70 -21.42 -7.37
C ARG A 89 6.95 -22.56 -6.38
N GLU A 90 8.10 -23.21 -6.53
CA GLU A 90 8.50 -24.40 -5.76
C GLU A 90 8.67 -24.14 -4.26
N ASP A 91 8.87 -22.89 -3.86
CA ASP A 91 9.06 -22.42 -2.48
C ASP A 91 7.77 -21.93 -1.81
N GLY A 92 6.60 -22.08 -2.46
CA GLY A 92 5.30 -21.64 -1.95
C GLY A 92 5.04 -20.13 -2.10
N GLY A 93 5.92 -19.40 -2.78
CA GLY A 93 5.70 -18.01 -3.16
C GLY A 93 4.64 -17.86 -4.25
N ILE A 94 3.91 -16.74 -4.23
CA ILE A 94 3.04 -16.31 -5.32
C ILE A 94 3.79 -15.23 -6.11
N ASP A 95 3.98 -15.47 -7.40
CA ASP A 95 4.54 -14.47 -8.31
C ASP A 95 3.63 -13.26 -8.38
N THR A 96 4.12 -12.09 -7.96
CA THR A 96 3.36 -10.85 -8.14
C THR A 96 3.43 -10.36 -9.57
N ALA A 97 4.35 -10.85 -10.41
CA ALA A 97 4.48 -10.44 -11.81
C ALA A 97 3.44 -11.04 -12.76
N GLN A 98 2.48 -11.81 -12.25
CA GLN A 98 1.13 -11.75 -12.83
C GLN A 98 0.46 -10.46 -12.35
N ILE A 99 1.10 -9.32 -12.61
CA ILE A 99 0.43 -8.05 -12.83
C ILE A 99 -0.01 -8.19 -14.28
N ASP A 100 -1.31 -8.33 -14.52
CA ASP A 100 -1.81 -8.13 -15.89
C ASP A 100 -1.33 -6.75 -16.37
N SER A 101 -1.37 -6.48 -17.67
CA SER A 101 -0.96 -5.19 -18.25
C SER A 101 -1.76 -3.96 -17.73
N THR A 102 -2.58 -4.14 -16.69
CA THR A 102 -3.42 -3.17 -15.98
C THR A 102 -2.91 -2.84 -14.56
N GLY A 103 -1.84 -3.46 -14.05
CA GLY A 103 -1.33 -3.12 -12.70
C GLY A 103 -1.93 -3.93 -11.55
N LYS A 104 -2.66 -5.02 -11.83
CA LYS A 104 -3.48 -5.73 -10.85
C LYS A 104 -2.71 -6.78 -10.05
N SER A 105 -2.67 -6.67 -8.72
CA SER A 105 -2.04 -7.67 -7.84
C SER A 105 -2.95 -8.88 -7.63
N ILE A 106 -2.64 -10.00 -8.29
CA ILE A 106 -3.46 -11.24 -8.31
C ILE A 106 -3.28 -12.11 -7.05
N ALA A 107 -2.33 -11.76 -6.17
CA ALA A 107 -1.91 -12.61 -5.05
C ALA A 107 -2.96 -12.78 -3.93
N LEU A 108 -3.58 -11.68 -3.47
CA LEU A 108 -4.63 -11.76 -2.44
C LEU A 108 -5.85 -12.50 -2.97
N GLY A 109 -6.15 -12.27 -4.25
CA GLY A 109 -7.27 -12.91 -4.89
C GLY A 109 -7.14 -14.43 -5.00
N ALA A 110 -5.96 -14.87 -5.47
CA ALA A 110 -5.62 -16.29 -5.52
C ALA A 110 -5.65 -16.94 -4.13
N TYR A 111 -5.21 -16.22 -3.10
CA TYR A 111 -5.24 -16.67 -1.71
C TYR A 111 -6.66 -16.95 -1.21
N LEU A 112 -7.58 -15.99 -1.34
CA LEU A 112 -8.96 -16.13 -0.88
C LEU A 112 -9.72 -17.23 -1.64
N ASN A 113 -9.54 -17.30 -2.96
CA ASN A 113 -10.19 -18.33 -3.77
C ASN A 113 -9.73 -19.75 -3.38
N THR A 114 -8.42 -19.92 -3.15
CA THR A 114 -7.86 -21.20 -2.69
C THR A 114 -8.35 -21.56 -1.29
N MET A 115 -8.46 -20.58 -0.38
CA MET A 115 -8.99 -20.80 0.96
C MET A 115 -10.44 -21.33 0.93
N ILE A 116 -11.31 -20.74 0.12
CA ILE A 116 -12.71 -21.17 -0.03
C ILE A 116 -12.78 -22.63 -0.53
N LYS A 117 -11.95 -22.99 -1.52
CA LYS A 117 -11.88 -24.36 -2.05
C LYS A 117 -11.44 -25.37 -0.99
N ILE A 118 -10.43 -25.04 -0.18
CA ILE A 118 -9.93 -25.91 0.89
C ILE A 118 -11.03 -26.15 1.94
N ILE A 119 -11.74 -25.11 2.37
CA ILE A 119 -12.81 -25.22 3.38
C ILE A 119 -13.93 -26.14 2.88
N ILE A 120 -14.38 -25.97 1.63
CA ILE A 120 -15.41 -26.82 1.03
C ILE A 120 -14.92 -28.27 0.90
N GLY A 121 -13.65 -28.47 0.52
CA GLY A 121 -13.02 -29.80 0.45
C GLY A 121 -13.00 -30.51 1.80
N ILE A 122 -12.58 -29.81 2.87
CA ILE A 122 -12.58 -30.36 4.24
C ILE A 122 -14.00 -30.69 4.69
N ALA A 123 -14.97 -29.81 4.43
CA ALA A 123 -16.38 -30.04 4.77
C ALA A 123 -16.92 -31.31 4.07
N ALA A 124 -16.59 -31.51 2.79
CA ALA A 124 -17.01 -32.70 2.05
C ALA A 124 -16.43 -34.00 2.64
N ILE A 125 -15.13 -34.01 2.95
CA ILE A 125 -14.48 -35.19 3.55
C ILE A 125 -15.10 -35.52 4.91
N LEU A 126 -15.29 -34.52 5.78
CA LEU A 126 -15.89 -34.73 7.10
C LEU A 126 -17.34 -35.23 7.01
N SER A 127 -18.13 -34.70 6.07
CA SER A 127 -19.50 -35.19 5.85
C SER A 127 -19.52 -36.65 5.42
N VAL A 128 -18.61 -37.10 4.53
CA VAL A 128 -18.53 -38.51 4.13
C VAL A 128 -18.20 -39.40 5.33
N VAL A 129 -17.24 -39.01 6.17
CA VAL A 129 -16.87 -39.77 7.38
C VAL A 129 -18.07 -39.92 8.33
N MET A 130 -18.80 -38.84 8.60
CA MET A 130 -19.97 -38.87 9.48
C MET A 130 -21.12 -39.69 8.89
N ILE A 131 -21.31 -39.67 7.57
CA ILE A 131 -22.30 -40.51 6.88
C ILE A 131 -21.96 -41.99 7.06
N VAL A 132 -20.68 -42.38 6.93
CA VAL A 132 -20.25 -43.76 7.14
C VAL A 132 -20.49 -44.20 8.59
N ILE A 133 -20.13 -43.36 9.57
CA ILE A 133 -20.35 -43.66 11.00
C ILE A 133 -21.85 -43.83 11.30
N GLY A 134 -22.69 -42.89 10.87
CA GLY A 134 -24.14 -42.97 11.05
C GLY A 134 -24.77 -44.14 10.29
N GLY A 135 -24.22 -44.50 9.13
CA GLY A 135 -24.64 -45.66 8.32
C GLY A 135 -24.33 -46.98 9.02
N ILE A 136 -23.13 -47.13 9.60
CA ILE A 136 -22.77 -48.30 10.40
C ILE A 136 -23.66 -48.39 11.63
N GLU A 137 -23.87 -47.28 12.36
CA GLU A 137 -24.75 -47.24 13.53
C GLU A 137 -26.19 -47.66 13.18
N TYR A 138 -26.70 -47.22 12.03
CA TYR A 138 -28.03 -47.58 11.57
C TYR A 138 -28.17 -49.08 11.22
N MET A 139 -27.17 -49.65 10.54
CA MET A 139 -27.21 -51.05 10.10
C MET A 139 -26.95 -52.05 11.23
N THR A 140 -26.09 -51.71 12.19
CA THR A 140 -25.65 -52.62 13.26
C THR A 140 -26.50 -52.57 14.52
N SER A 141 -27.38 -51.57 14.64
CA SER A 141 -28.23 -51.40 15.82
C SER A 141 -29.56 -52.13 15.70
N GLU A 142 -29.89 -52.93 16.72
CA GLU A 142 -31.23 -53.53 16.87
C GLU A 142 -32.21 -52.60 17.60
N LEU A 143 -31.69 -51.66 18.40
CA LEU A 143 -32.47 -50.70 19.16
C LEU A 143 -32.99 -49.57 18.28
N ILE A 144 -34.30 -49.28 18.39
CA ILE A 144 -34.96 -48.19 17.67
C ILE A 144 -34.27 -46.85 17.94
N SER A 145 -33.88 -46.59 19.19
CA SER A 145 -33.19 -45.35 19.58
C SER A 145 -31.86 -45.14 18.87
N SER A 146 -31.07 -46.20 18.68
CA SER A 146 -29.77 -46.12 18.00
C SER A 146 -29.93 -46.01 16.48
N LYS A 147 -31.01 -46.58 15.91
CA LYS A 147 -31.39 -46.33 14.51
C LYS A 147 -31.80 -44.87 14.28
N GLU A 148 -32.51 -44.26 15.22
CA GLU A 148 -32.85 -42.83 15.15
C GLU A 148 -31.59 -41.96 15.26
N ALA A 149 -30.67 -42.28 16.18
CA ALA A 149 -29.40 -41.57 16.32
C ALA A 149 -28.51 -41.65 15.06
N GLY A 150 -28.41 -42.84 14.43
CA GLY A 150 -27.68 -43.01 13.18
C GLY A 150 -28.29 -42.19 12.02
N LYS A 151 -29.63 -42.16 11.92
CA LYS A 151 -30.36 -41.31 10.96
C LYS A 151 -30.14 -39.82 11.22
N GLU A 152 -30.16 -39.40 12.48
CA GLU A 152 -29.91 -38.02 12.87
C GLU A 152 -28.49 -37.59 12.51
N THR A 153 -27.50 -38.44 12.75
CA THR A 153 -26.09 -38.20 12.39
C THR A 153 -25.92 -37.99 10.88
N ILE A 154 -26.55 -38.86 10.06
CA ILE A 154 -26.54 -38.72 8.60
C ILE A 154 -27.21 -37.41 8.17
N LYS A 155 -28.38 -37.08 8.73
CA LYS A 155 -29.09 -35.84 8.43
C LYS A 155 -28.26 -34.61 8.76
N ASN A 156 -27.61 -34.59 9.93
CA ASN A 156 -26.76 -33.48 10.36
C ASN A 156 -25.54 -33.32 9.46
N ALA A 157 -24.91 -34.43 9.05
CA ALA A 157 -23.78 -34.41 8.10
C ALA A 157 -24.18 -33.86 6.72
N LEU A 158 -25.37 -34.23 6.23
CA LEU A 158 -25.91 -33.71 4.97
C LEU A 158 -26.31 -32.25 5.09
N PHE A 159 -26.91 -31.84 6.21
CA PHE A 159 -27.30 -30.45 6.44
C PHE A 159 -26.08 -29.53 6.54
N GLY A 160 -25.01 -29.96 7.22
CA GLY A 160 -23.74 -29.22 7.27
C GLY A 160 -23.12 -29.01 5.89
N LEU A 161 -23.09 -30.06 5.06
CA LEU A 161 -22.61 -29.94 3.68
C LEU A 161 -23.51 -29.04 2.84
N LEU A 162 -24.83 -29.15 3.01
CA LEU A 162 -25.82 -28.33 2.30
C LEU A 162 -25.69 -26.85 2.67
N VAL A 163 -25.40 -26.51 3.92
CA VAL A 163 -25.13 -25.13 4.33
C VAL A 163 -23.83 -24.62 3.71
N ALA A 164 -22.75 -25.43 3.70
CA ALA A 164 -21.48 -25.03 3.10
C ALA A 164 -21.61 -24.78 1.58
N LEU A 165 -22.24 -25.71 0.86
CA LEU A 165 -22.51 -25.56 -0.58
C LEU A 165 -23.56 -24.47 -0.85
N GLY A 166 -24.54 -24.33 0.03
CA GLY A 166 -25.56 -23.29 -0.03
C GLY A 166 -24.98 -21.90 0.12
N ALA A 167 -24.03 -21.69 1.03
CA ALA A 167 -23.30 -20.43 1.16
C ALA A 167 -22.50 -20.12 -0.11
N TYR A 168 -21.76 -21.09 -0.64
CA TYR A 168 -21.05 -20.93 -1.91
C TYR A 168 -21.99 -20.59 -3.07
N ALA A 169 -23.09 -21.34 -3.20
CA ALA A 169 -24.09 -21.11 -4.25
C ALA A 169 -24.74 -19.74 -4.11
N LEU A 170 -25.09 -19.32 -2.90
CA LEU A 170 -25.69 -18.02 -2.62
C LEU A 170 -24.74 -16.88 -3.02
N LEU A 171 -23.47 -16.95 -2.62
CA LEU A 171 -22.45 -15.98 -3.03
C LEU A 171 -22.32 -15.95 -4.56
N ASN A 172 -22.23 -17.13 -5.19
CA ASN A 172 -22.11 -17.25 -6.65
C ASN A 172 -23.34 -16.71 -7.40
N THR A 173 -24.55 -16.82 -6.83
CA THR A 173 -25.79 -16.34 -7.43
C THR A 173 -25.99 -14.84 -7.24
N ILE A 174 -25.70 -14.29 -6.06
CA ILE A 174 -25.85 -12.86 -5.80
C ILE A 174 -24.81 -12.08 -6.59
N ASN A 175 -23.55 -12.50 -6.49
CA ASN A 175 -22.47 -11.88 -7.24
C ASN A 175 -21.29 -12.86 -7.39
N PRO A 176 -21.09 -13.47 -8.57
CA PRO A 176 -19.96 -14.35 -8.80
C PRO A 176 -18.62 -13.61 -8.68
N ASP A 177 -18.60 -12.28 -8.78
CA ASP A 177 -17.42 -11.47 -8.60
C ASP A 177 -16.98 -11.36 -7.13
N LEU A 178 -17.80 -11.81 -6.17
CA LEU A 178 -17.34 -12.04 -4.79
C LEU A 178 -16.46 -13.28 -4.67
N LEU A 179 -16.55 -14.19 -5.64
CA LEU A 179 -15.70 -15.37 -5.76
C LEU A 179 -14.54 -15.14 -6.75
N LYS A 180 -14.71 -14.22 -7.71
CA LYS A 180 -13.61 -13.70 -8.54
C LYS A 180 -12.89 -12.64 -7.75
N SER A 181 -11.75 -13.03 -7.24
CA SER A 181 -11.01 -12.24 -6.27
C SER A 181 -10.11 -11.21 -6.96
N ASP A 182 -10.63 -10.68 -8.07
CA ASP A 182 -9.96 -9.79 -9.01
C ASP A 182 -10.16 -8.36 -8.51
N LEU A 183 -9.49 -8.04 -7.40
CA LEU A 183 -9.55 -6.75 -6.74
C LEU A 183 -8.91 -5.68 -7.64
N ASP A 184 -9.74 -4.90 -8.32
CA ASP A 184 -9.31 -3.69 -8.99
C ASP A 184 -9.12 -2.60 -7.93
N VAL A 185 -7.93 -2.55 -7.36
CA VAL A 185 -7.51 -1.39 -6.59
C VAL A 185 -7.04 -0.37 -7.62
N PRO A 186 -7.78 0.73 -7.86
CA PRO A 186 -7.37 1.70 -8.86
C PRO A 186 -5.97 2.16 -8.54
N GLY A 187 -5.02 1.78 -9.38
CA GLY A 187 -3.65 2.24 -9.29
C GLY A 187 -3.67 3.76 -9.39
N VAL A 188 -3.41 4.45 -8.29
CA VAL A 188 -3.18 5.89 -8.33
C VAL A 188 -1.82 6.07 -9.00
N THR A 189 -1.84 6.29 -10.31
CA THR A 189 -0.67 6.75 -11.05
C THR A 189 -0.37 8.17 -10.61
N VAL A 190 0.52 8.30 -9.64
CA VAL A 190 1.17 9.58 -9.35
C VAL A 190 2.15 9.82 -10.49
N THR A 191 1.72 10.57 -11.51
CA THR A 191 2.64 11.13 -12.49
C THR A 191 3.48 12.18 -11.77
N VAL A 192 4.62 11.76 -11.24
CA VAL A 192 5.63 12.71 -10.77
C VAL A 192 6.29 13.25 -12.02
N ASP A 193 5.93 14.48 -12.41
CA ASP A 193 6.70 15.21 -13.40
C ASP A 193 8.06 15.53 -12.78
N LEU A 194 9.06 14.72 -13.12
CA LEU A 194 10.41 14.80 -12.55
C LEU A 194 11.14 16.11 -12.91
N GLU A 195 10.52 16.98 -13.71
CA GLU A 195 11.03 18.29 -14.07
C GLU A 195 10.17 19.47 -13.55
N ALA A 196 9.05 19.21 -12.83
CA ALA A 196 8.09 20.27 -12.50
C ALA A 196 8.64 21.38 -11.59
N ASP A 197 9.69 21.15 -10.80
CA ASP A 197 10.15 22.17 -9.83
C ASP A 197 11.67 22.42 -9.85
N VAL A 198 12.37 21.95 -10.91
CA VAL A 198 13.79 22.29 -11.15
C VAL A 198 13.96 23.72 -11.71
N PRO A 199 15.14 24.36 -11.54
CA PRO A 199 15.42 25.67 -12.12
C PRO A 199 15.10 25.72 -13.61
N GLN A 200 14.20 26.63 -14.00
CA GLN A 200 13.81 26.74 -15.40
C GLN A 200 14.88 27.44 -16.25
N THR A 201 14.88 27.17 -17.55
CA THR A 201 15.85 27.76 -18.48
C THR A 201 15.50 29.22 -18.79
N TYR A 202 16.46 30.14 -18.62
CA TYR A 202 16.37 31.53 -19.05
C TYR A 202 17.15 31.73 -20.36
N ASP A 203 16.50 32.27 -21.38
CA ASP A 203 17.12 32.65 -22.64
C ASP A 203 17.54 34.14 -22.61
N PRO A 204 18.85 34.44 -22.56
CA PRO A 204 19.33 35.82 -22.53
C PRO A 204 19.07 36.60 -23.83
N ALA A 205 18.90 35.92 -24.97
CA ALA A 205 18.66 36.59 -26.26
C ALA A 205 17.23 37.10 -26.37
N THR A 206 16.26 36.30 -25.93
CA THR A 206 14.83 36.68 -25.93
C THR A 206 14.37 37.31 -24.63
N ARG A 207 15.20 37.27 -23.57
CA ARG A 207 14.89 37.68 -22.20
C ARG A 207 13.66 36.95 -21.64
N LYS A 208 13.45 35.71 -22.07
CA LYS A 208 12.30 34.90 -21.67
C LYS A 208 12.72 33.66 -20.92
N TYR A 209 11.83 33.21 -20.05
CA TYR A 209 11.91 31.88 -19.47
C TYR A 209 11.14 30.86 -20.31
N ALA A 210 11.32 29.56 -20.02
CA ALA A 210 10.70 28.45 -20.77
C ALA A 210 9.16 28.54 -20.86
N ASN A 211 8.51 29.06 -19.82
CA ASN A 211 7.06 29.33 -19.77
C ASN A 211 6.63 30.61 -20.52
N GLY A 212 7.56 31.32 -21.16
CA GLY A 212 7.31 32.55 -21.90
C GLY A 212 7.33 33.83 -21.06
N ALA A 213 7.55 33.74 -19.74
CA ALA A 213 7.66 34.91 -18.86
C ALA A 213 8.81 35.83 -19.28
N LEU A 214 8.59 37.15 -19.24
CA LEU A 214 9.61 38.14 -19.60
C LEU A 214 10.39 38.59 -18.37
N PHE A 215 11.71 38.50 -18.41
CA PHE A 215 12.59 38.98 -17.34
C PHE A 215 12.49 40.50 -17.15
N ASN A 216 12.38 40.94 -15.89
CA ASN A 216 12.07 42.32 -15.47
C ASN A 216 10.67 42.83 -15.84
N ALA A 217 9.76 41.98 -16.34
CA ALA A 217 8.37 42.39 -16.46
C ALA A 217 7.78 42.63 -15.05
N PRO A 218 6.85 43.60 -14.89
CA PRO A 218 6.17 43.82 -13.63
C PRO A 218 5.53 42.54 -13.10
N TRP A 219 5.81 42.20 -11.84
CA TRP A 219 5.15 41.10 -11.17
C TRP A 219 3.82 41.60 -10.58
N ASN A 220 2.73 41.28 -11.29
CA ASN A 220 1.37 41.62 -10.89
C ASN A 220 0.52 40.35 -10.90
N ASP A 221 0.14 39.87 -9.72
CA ASP A 221 -0.51 38.58 -9.50
C ASP A 221 -2.04 38.64 -9.64
N THR A 222 -2.58 39.55 -10.47
CA THR A 222 -4.03 39.67 -10.79
C THR A 222 -4.74 38.36 -11.18
N VAL A 223 -4.00 37.29 -11.45
CA VAL A 223 -4.49 35.94 -11.76
C VAL A 223 -4.95 35.16 -10.51
N GLY A 224 -4.65 35.64 -9.30
CA GLY A 224 -5.19 35.11 -8.04
C GLY A 224 -6.00 36.19 -7.32
N GLY A 225 -7.33 36.09 -7.35
CA GLY A 225 -8.20 37.05 -6.70
C GLY A 225 -7.87 37.26 -5.21
N ILE A 226 -7.72 38.54 -4.83
CA ILE A 226 -7.88 39.09 -3.48
C ILE A 226 -6.84 38.72 -2.39
N THR A 227 -5.57 38.48 -2.70
CA THR A 227 -4.52 38.57 -1.66
C THR A 227 -3.83 39.94 -1.74
N PRO A 228 -3.93 40.80 -0.71
CA PRO A 228 -3.14 42.02 -0.65
C PRO A 228 -1.65 41.70 -0.70
N ALA A 229 -0.87 42.55 -1.39
CA ALA A 229 0.57 42.61 -1.21
C ALA A 229 0.90 42.58 0.29
N CYS A 230 1.79 41.69 0.73
CA CYS A 230 2.25 41.60 2.12
C CYS A 230 2.99 42.89 2.48
N THR A 231 2.28 43.90 2.97
CA THR A 231 2.82 45.27 3.05
C THR A 231 3.92 45.47 4.10
N THR A 232 4.21 44.49 4.98
CA THR A 232 5.32 44.58 5.96
C THR A 232 5.88 43.19 6.34
N GLU A 233 7.18 43.13 6.65
CA GLU A 233 7.90 41.93 7.15
C GLU A 233 7.34 41.37 8.48
N THR A 234 6.52 42.15 9.19
CA THR A 234 5.87 41.78 10.46
C THR A 234 4.33 41.83 10.40
N GLY A 235 3.76 42.05 9.21
CA GLY A 235 2.32 42.19 9.00
C GLY A 235 1.59 40.86 9.01
N THR A 236 0.85 40.62 10.08
CA THR A 236 -0.02 39.47 10.40
C THR A 236 -1.19 39.19 9.42
N GLY A 237 -1.06 39.54 8.13
CA GLY A 237 -2.12 39.36 7.13
C GLY A 237 -1.96 38.12 6.24
N CYS A 238 -0.75 37.84 5.76
CA CYS A 238 -0.57 36.89 4.65
C CYS A 238 0.13 35.59 5.06
N LEU A 239 1.14 35.66 5.92
CA LEU A 239 1.87 34.47 6.42
C LEU A 239 1.50 34.15 7.88
N PRO A 240 1.50 32.87 8.29
CA PRO A 240 1.32 32.48 9.69
C PRO A 240 2.45 33.00 10.58
N ARG A 241 2.18 33.13 11.89
CA ARG A 241 3.20 33.52 12.88
C ARG A 241 4.39 32.54 12.83
N SER A 242 5.63 33.03 12.98
CA SER A 242 6.86 32.20 12.90
C SER A 242 7.15 31.59 11.53
N VAL A 243 6.46 32.04 10.47
CA VAL A 243 6.81 31.78 9.07
C VAL A 243 7.40 33.05 8.48
N THR A 244 8.56 32.94 7.84
CA THR A 244 9.31 34.07 7.26
C THR A 244 9.73 33.77 5.83
N ALA A 245 9.93 34.81 5.02
CA ALA A 245 10.44 34.73 3.65
C ALA A 245 11.36 35.93 3.39
N LYS A 246 12.30 35.78 2.47
CA LYS A 246 13.20 36.89 2.11
C LYS A 246 12.51 37.79 1.09
N GLN A 247 12.25 39.05 1.45
CA GLN A 247 11.55 40.02 0.60
C GLN A 247 10.30 39.40 -0.04
N PRO A 248 9.23 39.12 0.71
CA PRO A 248 8.06 38.35 0.23
C PRO A 248 7.33 38.96 -0.98
N GLU A 249 7.60 40.23 -1.28
CA GLU A 249 6.89 41.07 -2.24
C GLU A 249 7.76 41.40 -3.45
N CYS A 250 7.90 40.45 -4.37
CA CYS A 250 8.64 40.70 -5.61
C CYS A 250 7.91 41.76 -6.46
N SER A 251 8.68 42.66 -7.05
CA SER A 251 8.17 43.73 -7.92
C SER A 251 8.27 43.37 -9.40
N THR A 252 9.23 42.51 -9.76
CA THR A 252 9.45 42.07 -11.15
C THR A 252 9.75 40.58 -11.23
N ILE A 253 9.39 39.97 -12.36
CA ILE A 253 9.77 38.60 -12.71
C ILE A 253 11.30 38.50 -12.77
N GLY A 254 11.88 37.53 -12.06
CA GLY A 254 13.33 37.32 -11.98
C GLY A 254 14.06 38.23 -11.00
N GLN A 255 13.35 38.95 -10.12
CA GLN A 255 13.98 39.78 -9.09
C GLN A 255 14.88 38.92 -8.18
N GLN A 256 16.14 39.31 -8.06
CA GLN A 256 17.09 38.64 -7.18
C GLN A 256 16.77 38.91 -5.71
N ASN A 257 17.17 37.98 -4.84
CA ASN A 257 17.03 38.10 -3.38
C ASN A 257 15.59 38.29 -2.89
N CYS A 258 14.63 37.80 -3.69
CA CYS A 258 13.21 37.87 -3.43
C CYS A 258 12.62 36.47 -3.47
N THR A 259 11.67 36.20 -2.59
CA THR A 259 10.93 34.93 -2.52
C THR A 259 9.45 35.27 -2.48
N SER A 260 8.80 35.28 -3.64
CA SER A 260 7.42 35.78 -3.75
C SER A 260 6.45 34.94 -2.91
N THR A 261 5.66 35.56 -2.04
CA THR A 261 4.54 34.89 -1.34
C THR A 261 3.17 35.42 -1.77
N ARG A 262 3.15 36.27 -2.82
CA ARG A 262 1.93 36.82 -3.41
C ARG A 262 1.03 35.71 -3.95
N GLY A 263 -0.23 35.67 -3.52
CA GLY A 263 -1.18 34.62 -3.90
C GLY A 263 -0.91 33.24 -3.30
N LEU A 264 0.04 33.08 -2.37
CA LEU A 264 0.34 31.78 -1.77
C LEU A 264 -0.80 31.32 -0.86
N ASN A 265 -1.31 30.11 -1.07
CA ASN A 265 -2.27 29.51 -0.15
C ASN A 265 -1.55 28.95 1.08
N THR A 266 -1.74 29.60 2.23
CA THR A 266 -0.99 29.30 3.46
C THR A 266 -1.54 28.15 4.31
N SER A 267 -2.48 27.36 3.80
CA SER A 267 -3.12 26.27 4.55
C SER A 267 -2.10 25.25 5.08
N ASN A 268 -1.19 24.77 4.23
CA ASN A 268 -0.14 23.83 4.64
C ASN A 268 0.85 24.46 5.63
N LEU A 269 1.20 25.73 5.42
CA LEU A 269 2.10 26.47 6.31
C LEU A 269 1.53 26.60 7.73
N ARG A 270 0.22 26.83 7.87
CA ARG A 270 -0.43 26.88 9.19
C ARG A 270 -0.32 25.54 9.90
N THR A 271 -0.65 24.45 9.22
CA THR A 271 -0.57 23.09 9.79
C THR A 271 0.86 22.73 10.17
N ILE A 272 1.86 23.02 9.32
CA ILE A 272 3.27 22.79 9.62
C ILE A 272 3.70 23.59 10.84
N GLN A 273 3.39 24.89 10.87
CA GLN A 273 3.83 25.78 11.93
C GLN A 273 3.26 25.39 13.29
N TYR A 274 1.97 25.08 13.37
CA TYR A 274 1.35 24.61 14.61
C TYR A 274 1.88 23.25 15.04
N GLY A 275 2.08 22.32 14.10
CA GLY A 275 2.49 20.96 14.42
C GLY A 275 3.98 20.83 14.78
N CYS A 276 4.87 21.55 14.11
CA CYS A 276 6.30 21.50 14.42
C CYS A 276 6.67 22.39 15.62
N GLY A 277 5.89 23.46 15.88
CA GLY A 277 6.22 24.47 16.89
C GLY A 277 7.54 25.20 16.61
N CYS A 278 7.95 25.26 15.34
CA CYS A 278 9.26 25.68 14.89
C CYS A 278 9.19 26.94 14.02
N ASN A 279 10.32 27.64 13.87
CA ASN A 279 10.43 28.74 12.91
C ASN A 279 10.61 28.16 11.51
N VAL A 280 9.77 28.58 10.58
CA VAL A 280 9.77 28.12 9.19
C VAL A 280 10.27 29.27 8.31
N LEU A 281 11.25 28.97 7.45
CA LEU A 281 11.78 29.92 6.47
C LEU A 281 11.48 29.43 5.07
N ILE A 282 10.66 30.18 4.34
CA ILE A 282 10.35 29.94 2.93
C ILE A 282 11.57 30.28 2.09
N THR A 283 11.94 29.36 1.21
CA THR A 283 13.04 29.49 0.25
C THR A 283 12.57 29.63 -1.19
N GLY A 284 11.33 29.23 -1.47
CA GLY A 284 10.68 29.30 -2.78
C GLY A 284 9.17 29.36 -2.59
N GLY A 285 8.52 30.36 -3.18
CA GLY A 285 7.08 30.59 -3.01
C GLY A 285 6.31 30.52 -4.33
N THR A 286 5.60 31.58 -4.69
CA THR A 286 4.81 31.67 -5.94
C THR A 286 5.63 32.18 -7.13
N GLU A 287 6.95 32.07 -7.05
CA GLU A 287 7.89 32.46 -8.09
C GLU A 287 8.03 31.38 -9.17
N TRP A 288 6.94 31.12 -9.86
CA TRP A 288 6.85 30.14 -10.96
C TRP A 288 7.84 30.39 -12.12
N TRP A 289 8.53 31.54 -12.15
CA TRP A 289 9.61 31.84 -13.12
C TRP A 289 10.99 31.35 -12.66
N LEU A 290 11.11 30.77 -11.46
CA LEU A 290 12.33 30.07 -11.03
C LEU A 290 12.20 28.55 -11.16
N HIS A 291 10.99 28.00 -11.20
CA HIS A 291 10.72 26.56 -11.16
C HIS A 291 9.97 26.09 -12.41
N GLY A 292 10.29 24.92 -12.95
CA GLY A 292 9.57 24.32 -14.09
C GLY A 292 10.43 23.84 -15.25
N GLY A 293 11.75 23.73 -15.05
CA GLY A 293 12.65 23.04 -15.99
C GLY A 293 12.53 23.48 -17.45
N ARG A 294 12.41 22.50 -18.36
CA ARG A 294 12.30 22.73 -19.80
C ARG A 294 10.87 22.94 -20.28
N SER A 295 9.88 22.42 -19.54
CA SER A 295 8.46 22.55 -19.87
C SER A 295 7.90 23.93 -19.48
N GLY A 296 8.54 24.62 -18.54
CA GLY A 296 8.04 25.84 -17.91
C GLY A 296 6.87 25.61 -16.94
N SER A 297 6.45 24.36 -16.75
CA SER A 297 5.34 24.00 -15.86
C SER A 297 5.85 23.76 -14.45
N THR A 298 5.20 24.36 -13.46
CA THR A 298 5.58 24.21 -12.04
C THR A 298 4.37 24.28 -11.13
N THR A 299 4.50 23.72 -9.94
CA THR A 299 3.46 23.78 -8.91
C THR A 299 3.55 25.07 -8.07
N HIS A 300 4.65 25.84 -8.20
CA HIS A 300 4.90 27.13 -7.54
C HIS A 300 4.09 28.31 -8.12
N GLN A 301 2.77 28.16 -8.20
CA GLN A 301 1.86 29.14 -8.80
C GLN A 301 1.00 29.86 -7.76
N SER A 302 0.44 31.02 -8.14
CA SER A 302 -0.57 31.71 -7.32
C SER A 302 -1.80 30.81 -7.10
N GLY A 303 -2.34 30.82 -5.88
CA GLY A 303 -3.43 29.95 -5.42
C GLY A 303 -2.98 28.56 -4.95
N SER A 304 -1.77 28.14 -5.30
CA SER A 304 -1.21 26.84 -4.87
C SER A 304 -0.81 26.85 -3.40
N THR A 305 -0.80 25.65 -2.80
CA THR A 305 -0.20 25.41 -1.47
C THR A 305 1.27 25.00 -1.55
N THR A 306 1.82 24.90 -2.77
CA THR A 306 3.22 24.54 -3.01
C THR A 306 4.16 25.57 -2.42
N VAL A 307 5.15 25.11 -1.66
CA VAL A 307 6.16 25.99 -1.06
C VAL A 307 7.45 25.23 -0.76
N ASP A 308 8.58 25.88 -0.98
CA ASP A 308 9.89 25.36 -0.58
C ASP A 308 10.29 25.92 0.78
N LEU A 309 10.69 25.03 1.68
CA LEU A 309 11.03 25.35 3.05
C LEU A 309 12.49 25.00 3.35
N ARG A 310 13.20 25.94 3.97
CA ARG A 310 14.54 25.74 4.53
C ARG A 310 14.57 24.49 5.40
N THR A 311 15.56 23.63 5.16
CA THR A 311 15.77 22.46 6.03
C THR A 311 16.21 22.91 7.42
N THR A 312 15.45 22.52 8.44
CA THR A 312 15.86 22.58 9.85
C THR A 312 15.64 21.21 10.51
N PRO A 313 16.36 20.89 11.60
CA PRO A 313 16.16 19.63 12.32
C PRO A 313 14.72 19.46 12.83
N GLU A 314 14.10 20.53 13.33
CA GLU A 314 12.76 20.51 13.89
C GLU A 314 11.70 20.28 12.82
N LEU A 315 11.82 20.98 11.68
CA LEU A 315 10.92 20.83 10.54
C LEU A 315 11.02 19.41 9.97
N THR A 316 12.24 18.94 9.73
CA THR A 316 12.52 17.59 9.21
C THR A 316 11.89 16.52 10.10
N ARG A 317 12.10 16.61 11.42
CA ARG A 317 11.55 15.66 12.38
C ARG A 317 10.02 15.65 12.37
N TYR A 318 9.40 16.82 12.23
CA TYR A 318 7.94 16.93 12.15
C TYR A 318 7.38 16.33 10.84
N LEU A 319 7.93 16.73 9.69
CA LEU A 319 7.47 16.25 8.39
C LEU A 319 7.61 14.73 8.25
N MET A 320 8.68 14.16 8.79
CA MET A 320 8.97 12.73 8.71
C MET A 320 8.40 11.89 9.87
N GLY A 321 7.67 12.49 10.82
CA GLY A 321 7.03 11.76 11.91
C GLY A 321 7.97 11.07 12.91
N GLY A 322 9.21 11.55 13.08
CA GLY A 322 9.98 11.19 14.28
C GLY A 322 11.44 10.75 14.14
N THR A 323 11.96 10.36 12.95
CA THR A 323 13.41 10.43 12.54
C THR A 323 13.82 9.38 11.50
N THR A 324 14.34 9.85 10.37
CA THR A 324 15.56 9.38 9.66
C THR A 324 16.18 10.62 9.00
N ALA A 325 17.47 10.59 8.61
CA ALA A 325 18.00 11.64 7.75
C ALA A 325 17.27 11.56 6.39
N PRO A 326 16.67 12.66 5.89
CA PRO A 326 15.98 12.62 4.61
C PRO A 326 16.98 12.36 3.48
N VAL A 327 16.55 11.57 2.50
CA VAL A 327 17.33 11.22 1.31
C VAL A 327 16.94 12.16 0.18
N ALA A 328 17.92 12.81 -0.43
CA ALA A 328 17.67 13.75 -1.53
C ALA A 328 16.99 13.03 -2.71
N GLY A 329 16.03 13.70 -3.35
CA GLY A 329 15.22 13.15 -4.43
C GLY A 329 14.10 12.21 -3.98
N ARG A 330 13.89 12.05 -2.66
CA ARG A 330 12.83 11.18 -2.12
C ARG A 330 11.63 11.97 -1.62
N ARG A 331 10.44 11.50 -2.00
CA ARG A 331 9.16 12.01 -1.51
C ARG A 331 8.70 11.24 -0.28
N TYR A 332 8.18 11.96 0.69
CA TYR A 332 7.74 11.46 1.99
C TYR A 332 6.27 11.80 2.21
N PRO A 333 5.47 10.87 2.77
CA PRO A 333 4.16 11.22 3.32
C PRO A 333 4.36 12.09 4.56
N THR A 334 3.57 13.15 4.68
CA THR A 334 3.66 14.15 5.75
C THR A 334 2.25 14.50 6.26
N PRO A 335 2.13 15.19 7.40
CA PRO A 335 0.83 15.65 7.90
C PRO A 335 0.07 16.60 6.95
N VAL A 336 0.71 17.14 5.91
CA VAL A 336 0.13 18.08 4.95
C VAL A 336 0.08 17.53 3.52
N GLY A 337 0.11 16.21 3.36
CA GLY A 337 0.15 15.54 2.07
C GLY A 337 1.53 14.95 1.81
N SER A 338 2.18 15.31 0.70
CA SER A 338 3.54 14.86 0.40
C SER A 338 4.55 15.99 0.44
N ALA A 339 5.79 15.65 0.78
CA ALA A 339 6.93 16.54 0.67
C ALA A 339 8.10 15.83 -0.01
N LEU A 340 8.74 16.47 -0.98
CA LEU A 340 9.97 16.03 -1.60
C LEU A 340 11.16 16.68 -0.88
N PHE A 341 12.17 15.88 -0.53
CA PHE A 341 13.43 16.44 -0.04
C PHE A 341 14.42 16.61 -1.19
N GLU A 342 14.83 17.84 -1.47
CA GLU A 342 15.72 18.15 -2.60
C GLU A 342 17.21 18.25 -2.18
N GLY A 343 17.51 17.94 -0.91
CA GLY A 343 18.88 17.92 -0.38
C GLY A 343 19.24 19.14 0.47
N ASN A 344 18.81 20.34 0.07
CA ASN A 344 19.03 21.58 0.82
C ASN A 344 17.72 22.22 1.35
N HIS A 345 16.58 21.83 0.81
CA HIS A 345 15.26 22.30 1.25
C HIS A 345 14.19 21.20 1.08
N TRP A 346 13.02 21.45 1.67
CA TRP A 346 11.83 20.64 1.55
C TRP A 346 10.86 21.30 0.58
N HIS A 347 10.52 20.60 -0.50
CA HIS A 347 9.46 20.99 -1.40
C HIS A 347 8.13 20.41 -0.90
N ILE A 348 7.22 21.25 -0.43
CA ILE A 348 5.88 20.86 0.05
C ILE A 348 4.92 21.02 -1.11
N GLY A 349 4.20 19.95 -1.48
CA GLY A 349 3.32 19.98 -2.65
C GLY A 349 3.25 18.62 -3.33
N PRO A 350 2.45 18.49 -4.40
CA PRO A 350 2.40 17.29 -5.25
C PRO A 350 3.75 16.97 -5.91
#